data_AF-A0A7C1IYR6-F1
#
_entry.id   AF-A0A7C1IYR6-F1
#
_cell.length_a   1.000
_cell.length_b   1.000
_cell.length_c   1.000
_cell.angle_alpha   90.00
_cell.angle_beta   90.00
_cell.angle_gamma   90.00
#
_symmetry.space_group_name_H-M   'P 1'
#
loop_
_entity.id
_entity.type
_entity.pdbx_description
1 polymer ?
#
loop_
_entity_poly.entity_id
_entity_poly.type
_entity_poly.pdbx_seq_one_letter_code
_entity_poly.pdbx_strand_id
1 'polypeptide(L)'
;MDTTGSIRSTTWQDWTLFALRWVFLVAIALIVELPRIQSRAPDIIGHLAVPALILVIANVFLAVFILYPVLHKAIPGVIMVGDWAIAAAFVGLTRPQDIALLIGIIGFITISGLLRLGILLGTVHAVGVFIAALLTLSMMTSQPIGVVIGNLGPTLPILLLLTLTAGAWSFILNRLVNALQKHISEHEENSTDQVKSLRKRTRAIYEMAVKLSTTLEYEQILTAALKATDGVGLHEQVRSLGRVVSAALLFRAEDNQLQVVTGRGLTQRDHTLVLPGTSGIVEKALKEARPVFAKRATKDPELQYLAGFQDTRSLVCIPLRAGFETYGVLLYGSELPDAFSEEHVDLLMAIGIQATVALQNAALYNSLMDERNRIIQVEKQERDKLARDLHDGPTQ
;
A
#
# COMPACT_ATOMS: atom_id res chain seq x y z
N MET A 1 -14.92 -3.39 20.75
CA MET A 1 -16.36 -3.12 20.55
C MET A 1 -16.43 -1.93 19.61
N ASP A 2 -16.10 -2.16 18.34
CA ASP A 2 -16.04 -1.14 17.30
C ASP A 2 -17.38 -1.11 16.56
N THR A 3 -18.18 -0.07 16.81
CA THR A 3 -19.49 0.15 16.18
C THR A 3 -19.46 1.22 15.08
N THR A 4 -18.30 1.43 14.44
CA THR A 4 -18.12 2.41 13.35
C THR A 4 -17.99 1.77 11.97
N GLY A 5 -18.54 0.58 11.79
CA GLY A 5 -18.68 -0.07 10.49
C GLY A 5 -19.89 0.43 9.69
N SER A 6 -19.62 1.14 8.59
CA SER A 6 -20.57 1.55 7.54
C SER A 6 -21.45 2.79 7.82
N ILE A 7 -20.81 3.94 8.05
CA ILE A 7 -21.33 5.14 7.39
C ILE A 7 -21.05 4.91 5.90
N ARG A 8 -22.03 4.38 5.15
CA ARG A 8 -21.96 4.34 3.68
C ARG A 8 -21.67 5.77 3.24
N SER A 9 -20.42 6.05 2.86
CA SER A 9 -20.07 7.24 2.11
C SER A 9 -21.09 7.36 0.98
N THR A 10 -21.71 8.53 0.82
CA THR A 10 -22.69 8.80 -0.25
C THR A 10 -22.24 8.10 -1.51
N THR A 11 -22.94 7.05 -1.90
CA THR A 11 -22.50 6.26 -3.04
C THR A 11 -22.63 7.15 -4.25
N TRP A 12 -21.69 7.07 -5.18
CA TRP A 12 -21.86 7.65 -6.51
C TRP A 12 -23.22 7.21 -7.12
N GLN A 13 -23.75 6.06 -6.70
CA GLN A 13 -25.10 5.57 -6.99
C GLN A 13 -26.23 6.53 -6.51
N ASP A 14 -26.15 7.12 -5.30
CA ASP A 14 -27.17 8.05 -4.81
C ASP A 14 -27.21 9.34 -5.63
N TRP A 15 -26.06 9.87 -6.04
CA TRP A 15 -25.97 11.06 -6.88
C TRP A 15 -26.36 10.80 -8.33
N THR A 16 -25.98 9.65 -8.90
CA THR A 16 -26.38 9.26 -10.26
C THR A 16 -27.86 8.99 -10.37
N LEU A 17 -28.46 8.26 -9.42
CA LEU A 17 -29.90 8.03 -9.39
C LEU A 17 -30.68 9.33 -9.10
N PHE A 18 -30.11 10.24 -8.30
CA PHE A 18 -30.68 11.58 -8.13
C PHE A 18 -30.65 12.40 -9.43
N ALA A 19 -29.51 12.43 -10.14
CA ALA A 19 -29.39 13.10 -11.43
C ALA A 19 -30.35 12.51 -12.49
N LEU A 20 -30.50 11.18 -12.50
CA LEU A 20 -31.42 10.49 -13.41
C LEU A 20 -32.88 10.92 -13.19
N ARG A 21 -33.29 11.25 -11.96
CA ARG A 21 -34.63 11.79 -11.67
C ARG A 21 -34.89 13.14 -12.33
N TRP A 22 -33.87 14.00 -12.42
CA TRP A 22 -33.99 15.28 -13.13
C TRP A 22 -34.08 15.10 -14.64
N VAL A 23 -33.29 14.19 -15.20
CA VAL A 23 -33.40 13.83 -16.63
C VAL A 23 -34.81 13.31 -16.94
N PHE A 24 -35.35 12.46 -16.07
CA PHE A 24 -36.71 11.95 -16.23
C PHE A 24 -37.78 13.03 -16.10
N LEU A 25 -37.64 13.95 -15.14
CA LEU A 25 -38.50 15.13 -15.00
C LEU A 25 -38.54 15.98 -16.28
N VAL A 26 -37.36 16.23 -16.87
CA VAL A 26 -37.25 16.95 -18.14
C VAL A 26 -37.89 16.15 -19.28
N ALA A 27 -37.68 14.83 -19.33
CA ALA A 27 -38.29 13.97 -20.34
C ALA A 27 -39.83 13.98 -20.24
N ILE A 28 -40.40 13.90 -19.04
CA ILE A 28 -41.86 14.05 -18.83
C ILE A 28 -42.32 15.42 -19.33
N ALA A 29 -41.65 16.49 -18.92
CA ALA A 29 -42.01 17.85 -19.32
C ALA A 29 -42.01 17.97 -20.86
N LEU A 30 -40.99 17.43 -21.53
CA LEU A 30 -40.91 17.42 -22.99
C LEU A 30 -42.03 16.59 -23.64
N ILE A 31 -42.28 15.36 -23.17
CA ILE A 31 -43.36 14.49 -23.70
C ILE A 31 -44.73 15.17 -23.56
N VAL A 32 -44.94 15.88 -22.45
CA VAL A 32 -46.18 16.61 -22.18
C VAL A 32 -46.30 17.88 -23.06
N GLU A 33 -45.21 18.61 -23.27
CA GLU A 33 -45.21 19.90 -24.00
C GLU A 33 -45.10 19.76 -25.53
N LEU A 34 -44.46 18.72 -26.06
CA LEU A 34 -44.26 18.50 -27.50
C LEU A 34 -45.57 18.48 -28.30
N PRO A 35 -46.61 17.70 -27.91
CA PRO A 35 -47.90 17.71 -28.59
C PRO A 35 -48.65 19.05 -28.46
N ARG A 36 -48.35 19.85 -27.42
CA ARG A 36 -49.01 21.14 -27.13
C ARG A 36 -48.50 22.25 -28.05
N ILE A 37 -47.18 22.32 -28.25
CA ILE A 37 -46.54 23.24 -29.20
C ILE A 37 -47.11 23.03 -30.61
N GLN A 38 -47.40 21.78 -30.97
CA GLN A 38 -47.91 21.40 -32.28
C GLN A 38 -49.41 21.68 -32.46
N SER A 39 -50.20 21.74 -31.38
CA SER A 39 -51.67 21.86 -31.42
C SER A 39 -52.23 23.26 -31.12
N ARG A 40 -51.42 24.24 -30.69
CA ARG A 40 -51.85 25.64 -30.39
C ARG A 40 -53.08 25.74 -29.46
N ALA A 41 -53.34 24.73 -28.64
CA ALA A 41 -54.47 24.72 -27.71
C ALA A 41 -54.16 25.58 -26.46
N PRO A 42 -54.93 26.64 -26.16
CA PRO A 42 -54.85 27.32 -24.88
C PRO A 42 -55.61 26.51 -23.80
N ASP A 43 -55.17 26.60 -22.55
CA ASP A 43 -55.85 26.09 -21.34
C ASP A 43 -55.61 24.66 -20.85
N ILE A 44 -54.35 24.21 -20.81
CA ILE A 44 -54.00 22.96 -20.12
C ILE A 44 -52.73 23.09 -19.24
N ILE A 45 -52.49 24.27 -18.67
CA ILE A 45 -51.36 24.45 -17.74
C ILE A 45 -51.65 23.78 -16.39
N GLY A 46 -52.90 23.62 -15.97
CA GLY A 46 -53.24 23.26 -14.58
C GLY A 46 -52.94 21.83 -14.14
N HIS A 47 -53.29 20.80 -14.92
CA HIS A 47 -53.45 19.45 -14.34
C HIS A 47 -52.16 18.62 -14.26
N LEU A 48 -51.17 18.87 -15.13
CA LEU A 48 -49.85 18.21 -15.08
C LEU A 48 -48.77 19.09 -14.43
N ALA A 49 -48.99 20.41 -14.34
CA ALA A 49 -48.06 21.30 -13.64
C ALA A 49 -48.04 21.03 -12.13
N VAL A 50 -49.19 20.74 -11.53
CA VAL A 50 -49.27 20.44 -10.09
C VAL A 50 -48.52 19.13 -9.75
N PRO A 51 -48.73 17.99 -10.44
CA PRO A 51 -47.92 16.78 -10.24
C PRO A 51 -46.42 16.99 -10.50
N ALA A 52 -46.06 17.73 -11.55
CA ALA A 52 -44.66 18.01 -11.85
C ALA A 52 -44.01 18.87 -10.76
N LEU A 53 -44.72 19.87 -10.23
CA LEU A 53 -44.25 20.71 -9.12
C LEU A 53 -44.09 19.89 -7.84
N ILE A 54 -45.02 18.98 -7.53
CA ILE A 54 -44.90 18.05 -6.40
C ILE A 54 -43.63 17.20 -6.53
N LEU A 55 -43.35 16.68 -7.73
CA LEU A 55 -42.17 15.85 -7.98
C LEU A 55 -40.86 16.66 -7.87
N VAL A 56 -40.86 17.91 -8.33
CA VAL A 56 -39.72 18.84 -8.15
C VAL A 56 -39.49 19.10 -6.66
N ILE A 57 -40.54 19.44 -5.90
CA ILE A 57 -40.45 19.69 -4.46
C ILE A 57 -39.95 18.45 -3.72
N ALA A 58 -40.49 17.26 -4.04
CA ALA A 58 -40.07 16.01 -3.42
C ALA A 58 -38.60 15.67 -3.74
N ASN A 59 -38.13 15.95 -4.96
CA ASN A 59 -36.73 15.76 -5.32
C ASN A 59 -35.80 16.78 -4.63
N VAL A 60 -36.20 18.04 -4.52
CA VAL A 60 -35.44 19.04 -3.74
C VAL A 60 -35.38 18.64 -2.27
N PHE A 61 -36.49 18.15 -1.71
CA PHE A 61 -36.53 17.62 -0.34
C PHE A 61 -35.59 16.43 -0.17
N LEU A 62 -35.56 15.49 -1.12
CA LEU A 62 -34.62 14.37 -1.11
C LEU A 62 -33.16 14.83 -1.19
N ALA A 63 -32.86 15.91 -1.93
CA ALA A 63 -31.52 16.47 -2.02
C ALA A 63 -30.99 16.93 -0.66
N VAL A 64 -31.86 17.51 0.19
CA VAL A 64 -31.51 17.87 1.58
C VAL A 64 -31.05 16.64 2.35
N PHE A 65 -31.75 15.52 2.25
CA PHE A 65 -31.36 14.29 2.93
C PHE A 65 -30.02 13.74 2.43
N ILE A 66 -29.73 13.87 1.13
CA ILE A 66 -28.44 13.44 0.55
C ILE A 66 -27.29 14.35 1.03
N LEU A 67 -27.52 15.67 1.10
CA LEU A 67 -26.52 16.68 1.47
C LEU A 67 -26.11 16.63 2.95
N TYR A 68 -27.02 16.24 3.86
CA TYR A 68 -26.77 16.22 5.30
C TYR A 68 -26.53 14.79 5.83
N PRO A 69 -25.29 14.41 6.20
CA PRO A 69 -24.95 13.02 6.58
C PRO A 69 -25.72 12.46 7.76
N VAL A 70 -26.12 13.32 8.70
CA VAL A 70 -26.92 12.94 9.89
C VAL A 70 -28.27 12.32 9.49
N LEU A 71 -28.80 12.73 8.33
CA LEU A 71 -30.11 12.29 7.83
C LEU A 71 -30.03 11.01 6.98
N HIS A 72 -28.84 10.49 6.67
CA HIS A 72 -28.67 9.36 5.76
C HIS A 72 -29.41 8.09 6.21
N LYS A 73 -29.50 7.85 7.52
CA LYS A 73 -30.24 6.70 8.07
C LYS A 73 -31.72 6.72 7.74
N ALA A 74 -32.31 7.91 7.54
CA ALA A 74 -33.72 8.08 7.22
C ALA A 74 -34.02 8.00 5.72
N ILE A 75 -33.02 8.11 4.84
CA ILE A 75 -33.20 8.14 3.38
C ILE A 75 -34.08 6.99 2.86
N PRO A 76 -33.85 5.71 3.21
CA PRO A 76 -34.65 4.62 2.67
C PRO A 76 -36.15 4.75 2.97
N GLY A 77 -36.49 5.12 4.21
CA GLY A 77 -37.88 5.31 4.63
C GLY A 77 -38.53 6.53 3.97
N VAL A 78 -37.80 7.64 3.87
CA VAL A 78 -38.27 8.87 3.23
C VAL A 78 -38.54 8.64 1.74
N ILE A 79 -37.65 7.92 1.05
CA ILE A 79 -37.85 7.55 -0.35
C ILE A 79 -39.07 6.67 -0.50
N MET A 80 -39.22 5.63 0.33
CA MET A 80 -40.36 4.71 0.19
C MET A 80 -41.70 5.42 0.35
N VAL A 81 -41.87 6.13 1.46
CA VAL A 81 -43.14 6.81 1.75
C VAL A 81 -43.37 7.97 0.77
N GLY A 82 -42.31 8.71 0.43
CA GLY A 82 -42.35 9.81 -0.53
C GLY A 82 -42.78 9.34 -1.91
N ASP A 83 -42.17 8.28 -2.43
CA ASP A 83 -42.47 7.74 -3.75
C ASP A 83 -43.88 7.12 -3.83
N TRP A 84 -44.39 6.53 -2.74
CA TRP A 84 -45.78 6.08 -2.66
C TRP A 84 -46.76 7.26 -2.72
N ALA A 85 -46.46 8.34 -2.00
CA ALA A 85 -47.27 9.55 -2.03
C ALA A 85 -47.21 10.23 -3.41
N ILE A 86 -46.04 10.26 -4.05
CA ILE A 86 -45.87 10.78 -5.41
C ILE A 86 -46.67 9.94 -6.40
N ALA A 87 -46.58 8.60 -6.32
CA ALA A 87 -47.32 7.71 -7.20
C ALA A 87 -48.83 7.90 -7.05
N ALA A 88 -49.32 7.98 -5.81
CA ALA A 88 -50.73 8.28 -5.52
C ALA A 88 -51.13 9.66 -6.07
N ALA A 89 -50.36 10.72 -5.79
CA ALA A 89 -50.65 12.06 -6.29
C ALA A 89 -50.67 12.11 -7.82
N PHE A 90 -49.75 11.42 -8.48
CA PHE A 90 -49.67 11.41 -9.93
C PHE A 90 -50.86 10.68 -10.55
N VAL A 91 -51.24 9.51 -10.02
CA VAL A 91 -52.44 8.79 -10.46
C VAL A 91 -53.69 9.64 -10.22
N GLY A 92 -53.79 10.26 -9.04
CA GLY A 92 -54.88 11.11 -8.57
C GLY A 92 -55.17 12.33 -9.45
N LEU A 93 -54.11 12.93 -9.99
CA LEU A 93 -54.16 14.20 -10.72
C LEU A 93 -54.09 14.02 -12.24
N THR A 94 -53.68 12.84 -12.72
CA THR A 94 -53.56 12.55 -14.15
C THR A 94 -54.88 12.04 -14.71
N ARG A 95 -55.21 12.44 -15.95
CA ARG A 95 -56.45 12.01 -16.58
C ARG A 95 -56.36 10.54 -17.05
N PRO A 96 -57.50 9.81 -17.09
CA PRO A 96 -57.53 8.42 -17.56
C PRO A 96 -57.08 8.21 -19.02
N GLN A 97 -56.99 9.27 -19.83
CA GLN A 97 -56.55 9.20 -21.23
C GLN A 97 -55.02 9.17 -21.37
N ASP A 98 -54.26 9.50 -20.32
CA ASP A 98 -52.79 9.60 -20.34
C ASP A 98 -52.12 8.34 -19.72
N ILE A 99 -52.68 7.15 -19.99
CA ILE A 99 -52.23 5.87 -19.39
C ILE A 99 -50.75 5.58 -19.68
N ALA A 100 -50.25 5.92 -20.87
CA ALA A 100 -48.85 5.73 -21.23
C ALA A 100 -47.89 6.55 -20.34
N LEU A 101 -48.28 7.78 -20.00
CA LEU A 101 -47.52 8.65 -19.11
C LEU A 101 -47.49 8.07 -17.68
N LEU A 102 -48.63 7.56 -17.22
CA LEU A 102 -48.78 6.94 -15.90
C LEU A 102 -47.95 5.65 -15.77
N ILE A 103 -47.92 4.81 -16.82
CA ILE A 103 -47.04 3.62 -16.88
C ILE A 103 -45.56 4.03 -16.85
N GLY A 104 -45.17 5.06 -17.62
CA GLY A 104 -43.79 5.55 -17.64
C GLY A 104 -43.32 6.04 -16.27
N ILE A 105 -44.19 6.76 -15.55
CA ILE A 105 -43.85 7.36 -14.25
C ILE A 105 -43.84 6.34 -13.13
N ILE A 106 -44.88 5.49 -13.05
CA ILE A 106 -44.91 4.39 -12.07
C ILE A 106 -43.76 3.43 -12.32
N GLY A 107 -43.49 3.10 -13.60
CA GLY A 107 -42.35 2.28 -13.99
C GLY A 107 -41.04 2.90 -13.54
N PHE A 108 -40.81 4.18 -13.84
CA PHE A 108 -39.59 4.88 -13.43
C PHE A 108 -39.41 4.92 -11.91
N ILE A 109 -40.44 5.29 -11.15
CA ILE A 109 -40.40 5.33 -9.67
C ILE A 109 -40.02 3.95 -9.13
N THR A 110 -40.65 2.90 -9.67
CA THR A 110 -40.42 1.53 -9.25
C THR A 110 -38.99 1.06 -9.56
N ILE A 111 -38.52 1.31 -10.78
CA ILE A 111 -37.16 0.95 -11.23
C ILE A 111 -36.11 1.71 -10.41
N SER A 112 -36.30 3.02 -10.23
CA SER A 112 -35.40 3.87 -9.44
C SER A 112 -35.31 3.39 -7.99
N GLY A 113 -36.44 2.99 -7.38
CA GLY A 113 -36.46 2.48 -6.02
C GLY A 113 -35.78 1.11 -5.88
N LEU A 114 -35.99 0.20 -6.84
CA LEU A 114 -35.34 -1.12 -6.90
C LEU A 114 -33.82 -1.04 -7.03
N LEU A 115 -33.33 -0.07 -7.81
CA LEU A 115 -31.89 0.16 -7.95
C LEU A 115 -31.27 0.78 -6.69
N ARG A 116 -32.01 1.66 -6.00
CA ARG A 116 -31.47 2.39 -4.84
C ARG A 116 -31.55 1.62 -3.52
N LEU A 117 -32.67 0.94 -3.28
CA LEU A 117 -32.97 0.30 -1.99
C LEU A 117 -32.46 -1.16 -1.93
N GLY A 118 -31.91 -1.69 -3.02
CA GLY A 118 -31.59 -3.11 -3.16
C GLY A 118 -32.84 -3.98 -3.26
N ILE A 119 -32.66 -5.30 -3.33
CA ILE A 119 -33.76 -6.22 -3.66
C ILE A 119 -34.82 -6.30 -2.55
N LEU A 120 -34.38 -6.40 -1.28
CA LEU A 120 -35.31 -6.58 -0.16
C LEU A 120 -36.21 -5.35 0.03
N LEU A 121 -35.63 -4.18 0.27
CA LEU A 121 -36.42 -2.95 0.43
C LEU A 121 -37.02 -2.46 -0.88
N GLY A 122 -36.37 -2.71 -2.02
CA GLY A 122 -36.87 -2.34 -3.35
C GLY A 122 -38.10 -3.13 -3.78
N THR A 123 -38.21 -4.41 -3.42
CA THR A 123 -39.44 -5.19 -3.66
C THR A 123 -40.60 -4.69 -2.81
N VAL A 124 -40.37 -4.41 -1.52
CA VAL A 124 -41.38 -3.80 -0.65
C VAL A 124 -41.81 -2.43 -1.20
N HIS A 125 -40.85 -1.64 -1.66
CA HIS A 125 -41.11 -0.35 -2.30
C HIS A 125 -41.99 -0.49 -3.55
N ALA A 126 -41.61 -1.39 -4.47
CA ALA A 126 -42.34 -1.64 -5.72
C ALA A 126 -43.80 -2.06 -5.47
N VAL A 127 -44.01 -2.96 -4.49
CA VAL A 127 -45.34 -3.38 -4.07
C VAL A 127 -46.14 -2.19 -3.51
N GLY A 128 -45.51 -1.38 -2.65
CA GLY A 128 -46.18 -0.21 -2.08
C GLY A 128 -46.54 0.87 -3.12
N VAL A 129 -45.70 1.11 -4.13
CA VAL A 129 -46.01 2.01 -5.25
C VAL A 129 -47.23 1.51 -6.00
N PHE A 130 -47.29 0.20 -6.27
CA PHE A 130 -48.41 -0.41 -6.96
C PHE A 130 -49.71 -0.36 -6.15
N ILE A 131 -49.64 -0.64 -4.84
CA ILE A 131 -50.78 -0.51 -3.92
C ILE A 131 -51.28 0.94 -3.86
N ALA A 132 -50.38 1.91 -3.72
CA ALA A 132 -50.73 3.32 -3.68
C ALA A 132 -51.43 3.79 -4.96
N ALA A 133 -50.93 3.37 -6.12
CA ALA A 133 -51.56 3.64 -7.41
C ALA A 133 -52.95 2.99 -7.53
N LEU A 134 -53.07 1.72 -7.12
CA LEU A 134 -54.32 0.96 -7.21
C LEU A 134 -55.42 1.51 -6.29
N LEU A 135 -55.07 1.85 -5.05
CA LEU A 135 -55.98 2.49 -4.10
C LEU A 135 -56.45 3.84 -4.61
N THR A 136 -55.55 4.64 -5.16
CA THR A 136 -55.90 5.95 -5.71
C THR A 136 -56.85 5.81 -6.90
N LEU A 137 -56.56 4.89 -7.82
CA LEU A 137 -57.41 4.63 -8.98
C LEU A 137 -58.80 4.13 -8.55
N SER A 138 -58.87 3.23 -7.58
CA SER A 138 -60.13 2.75 -6.98
C SER A 138 -60.95 3.88 -6.38
N MET A 139 -60.32 4.81 -5.67
CA MET A 139 -60.97 6.00 -5.11
C MET A 139 -61.49 6.94 -6.21
N MET A 140 -60.66 7.24 -7.22
CA MET A 140 -61.04 8.12 -8.33
C MET A 140 -62.21 7.58 -9.15
N THR A 141 -62.21 6.27 -9.43
CA THR A 141 -63.26 5.65 -10.24
C THR A 141 -64.48 5.23 -9.41
N SER A 142 -64.39 5.29 -8.08
CA SER A 142 -65.39 4.73 -7.14
C SER A 142 -65.72 3.26 -7.44
N GLN A 143 -64.74 2.50 -7.93
CA GLN A 143 -64.89 1.09 -8.29
C GLN A 143 -64.16 0.23 -7.27
N PRO A 144 -64.68 -0.96 -6.92
CA PRO A 144 -63.96 -1.88 -6.06
C PRO A 144 -62.64 -2.32 -6.73
N ILE A 145 -61.61 -2.55 -5.91
CA ILE A 145 -60.24 -2.85 -6.36
C ILE A 145 -60.20 -3.97 -7.41
N GLY A 146 -61.00 -5.03 -7.25
CA GLY A 146 -61.04 -6.13 -8.21
C GLY A 146 -61.47 -5.72 -9.64
N VAL A 147 -62.40 -4.77 -9.76
CA VAL A 147 -62.85 -4.22 -11.04
C VAL A 147 -61.77 -3.33 -11.65
N VAL A 148 -61.08 -2.54 -10.82
CA VAL A 148 -59.94 -1.72 -11.25
C VAL A 148 -58.82 -2.58 -11.81
N ILE A 149 -58.45 -3.66 -11.12
CA ILE A 149 -57.46 -4.64 -11.59
C ILE A 149 -57.88 -5.23 -12.94
N GLY A 150 -59.16 -5.61 -13.08
CA GLY A 150 -59.70 -6.11 -14.36
C GLY A 150 -59.56 -5.10 -15.51
N ASN A 151 -59.79 -3.82 -15.23
CA ASN A 151 -59.69 -2.73 -16.21
C ASN A 151 -58.25 -2.38 -16.60
N LEU A 152 -57.27 -2.73 -15.77
CA LEU A 152 -55.85 -2.51 -16.09
C LEU A 152 -55.38 -3.43 -17.22
N GLY A 153 -56.07 -4.55 -17.49
CA GLY A 153 -55.87 -5.40 -18.68
C GLY A 153 -54.38 -5.66 -19.01
N PRO A 154 -53.88 -5.23 -20.19
CA PRO A 154 -52.50 -5.47 -20.62
C PRO A 154 -51.44 -4.66 -19.86
N THR A 155 -51.81 -3.68 -19.03
CA THR A 155 -50.84 -2.83 -18.32
C THR A 155 -50.17 -3.54 -17.13
N LEU A 156 -50.89 -4.45 -16.47
CA LEU A 156 -50.37 -5.26 -15.36
C LEU A 156 -49.16 -6.13 -15.77
N PRO A 157 -49.23 -6.95 -16.83
CA PRO A 157 -48.09 -7.76 -17.24
C PRO A 157 -46.91 -6.90 -17.71
N ILE A 158 -47.14 -5.72 -18.29
CA ILE A 158 -46.07 -4.79 -18.69
C ILE A 158 -45.35 -4.24 -17.44
N LEU A 159 -46.10 -3.76 -16.45
CA LEU A 159 -45.52 -3.28 -15.20
C LEU A 159 -44.76 -4.39 -14.47
N LEU A 160 -45.32 -5.61 -14.42
CA LEU A 160 -44.68 -6.77 -13.81
C LEU A 160 -43.41 -7.18 -14.56
N LEU A 161 -43.39 -7.11 -15.89
CA LEU A 161 -42.18 -7.36 -16.67
C LEU A 161 -41.10 -6.30 -16.40
N LEU A 162 -41.47 -5.02 -16.32
CA LEU A 162 -40.55 -3.93 -15.99
C LEU A 162 -39.97 -4.06 -14.58
N THR A 163 -40.78 -4.46 -13.59
CA THR A 163 -40.28 -4.67 -12.22
C THR A 163 -39.37 -5.89 -12.12
N LEU A 164 -39.70 -6.98 -12.80
CA LEU A 164 -38.85 -8.18 -12.82
C LEU A 164 -37.52 -7.94 -13.52
N THR A 165 -37.52 -7.28 -14.68
CA THR A 165 -36.30 -6.96 -15.43
C THR A 165 -35.39 -6.01 -14.65
N ALA A 166 -35.96 -4.96 -14.02
CA ALA A 166 -35.21 -4.06 -13.16
C ALA A 166 -34.70 -4.74 -11.88
N GLY A 167 -35.49 -5.65 -11.29
CA GLY A 167 -35.07 -6.47 -10.16
C GLY A 167 -33.89 -7.39 -10.50
N ALA A 168 -33.95 -8.07 -11.65
CA ALA A 168 -32.86 -8.91 -12.15
C ALA A 168 -31.60 -8.08 -12.44
N TRP A 169 -31.74 -6.91 -13.06
CA TRP A 169 -30.64 -5.99 -13.31
C TRP A 169 -30.02 -5.47 -12.00
N SER A 170 -30.85 -5.08 -11.02
CA SER A 170 -30.41 -4.66 -9.68
C SER A 170 -29.64 -5.76 -8.96
N PHE A 171 -30.09 -7.03 -9.07
CA PHE A 171 -29.37 -8.18 -8.51
C PHE A 171 -27.99 -8.37 -9.14
N ILE A 172 -27.91 -8.34 -10.47
CA ILE A 172 -26.66 -8.49 -11.20
C ILE A 172 -25.68 -7.36 -10.85
N LEU A 173 -26.13 -6.11 -10.88
CA LEU A 173 -25.30 -4.95 -10.54
C LEU A 173 -24.80 -5.02 -9.10
N ASN A 174 -25.68 -5.32 -8.13
CA ASN A 174 -25.26 -5.44 -6.73
C ASN A 174 -24.26 -6.58 -6.55
N ARG A 175 -24.44 -7.71 -7.23
CA ARG A 175 -23.50 -8.84 -7.18
C ARG A 175 -22.13 -8.46 -7.76
N LEU A 176 -22.10 -7.77 -8.89
CA LEU A 176 -20.86 -7.30 -9.54
C LEU A 176 -20.14 -6.27 -8.66
N VAL A 177 -20.84 -5.27 -8.14
CA VAL A 177 -20.25 -4.26 -7.27
C VAL A 177 -19.69 -4.89 -6.00
N ASN A 178 -20.44 -5.79 -5.35
CA ASN A 178 -19.95 -6.47 -4.15
C ASN A 178 -18.73 -7.37 -4.45
N ALA A 179 -18.70 -8.04 -5.60
CA ALA A 179 -17.54 -8.84 -6.01
C ALA A 179 -16.31 -7.96 -6.28
N LEU A 180 -16.49 -6.84 -6.99
CA LEU A 180 -15.41 -5.87 -7.24
C LEU A 180 -14.89 -5.25 -5.93
N GLN A 181 -15.79 -4.84 -5.04
CA GLN A 181 -15.41 -4.28 -3.74
C GLN A 181 -14.60 -5.28 -2.92
N LYS A 182 -15.01 -6.56 -2.91
CA LYS A 182 -14.27 -7.62 -2.22
C LYS A 182 -12.86 -7.80 -2.80
N HIS A 183 -12.73 -7.85 -4.13
CA HIS A 183 -11.41 -7.94 -4.77
C HIS A 183 -10.53 -6.72 -4.49
N ILE A 184 -11.10 -5.52 -4.49
CA ILE A 184 -10.36 -4.28 -4.17
C ILE A 184 -9.91 -4.32 -2.71
N SER A 185 -10.78 -4.69 -1.76
CA SER A 185 -10.40 -4.75 -0.34
C SER A 185 -9.34 -5.81 -0.07
N GLU A 186 -9.43 -6.98 -0.69
CA GLU A 186 -8.41 -8.04 -0.56
C GLU A 186 -7.05 -7.58 -1.13
N HIS A 187 -7.06 -6.82 -2.23
CA HIS A 187 -5.84 -6.29 -2.82
C HIS A 187 -5.23 -5.14 -1.99
N GLU A 188 -6.08 -4.30 -1.40
CA GLU A 188 -5.68 -3.20 -0.52
C GLU A 188 -5.10 -3.71 0.80
N GLU A 189 -5.70 -4.74 1.39
CA GLU A 189 -5.17 -5.42 2.58
C GLU A 189 -3.80 -6.06 2.31
N ASN A 190 -3.69 -6.83 1.21
CA ASN A 190 -2.41 -7.42 0.81
C ASN A 190 -1.32 -6.37 0.54
N SER A 191 -1.68 -5.25 -0.11
CA SER A 191 -0.73 -4.17 -0.41
C SER A 191 -0.27 -3.45 0.85
N THR A 192 -1.20 -3.15 1.77
CA THR A 192 -0.86 -2.49 3.04
C THR A 192 -0.02 -3.39 3.94
N ASP A 193 -0.28 -4.70 3.96
CA ASP A 193 0.52 -5.65 4.73
C ASP A 193 1.91 -5.86 4.13
N GLN A 194 2.04 -5.89 2.79
CA GLN A 194 3.35 -5.85 2.14
C GLN A 194 4.12 -4.59 2.52
N VAL A 195 3.50 -3.41 2.44
CA VAL A 195 4.15 -2.12 2.81
C VAL A 195 4.53 -2.09 4.29
N LYS A 196 3.67 -2.59 5.19
CA LYS A 196 4.00 -2.71 6.62
C LYS A 196 5.17 -3.66 6.85
N SER A 197 5.21 -4.80 6.14
CA SER A 197 6.31 -5.77 6.26
C SER A 197 7.63 -5.19 5.76
N LEU A 198 7.62 -4.47 4.64
CA LEU A 198 8.78 -3.76 4.10
C LEU A 198 9.25 -2.68 5.06
N ARG A 199 8.34 -1.85 5.60
CA ARG A 199 8.70 -0.84 6.61
C ARG A 199 9.30 -1.44 7.87
N LYS A 200 8.78 -2.58 8.36
CA LYS A 200 9.35 -3.30 9.51
C LYS A 200 10.77 -3.79 9.18
N ARG A 201 11.00 -4.32 7.97
CA ARG A 201 12.33 -4.76 7.51
C ARG A 201 13.31 -3.60 7.42
N THR A 202 12.94 -2.51 6.73
CA THR A 202 13.78 -1.31 6.61
C THR A 202 14.07 -0.70 7.98
N ARG A 203 13.10 -0.67 8.90
CA ARG A 203 13.30 -0.16 10.25
C ARG A 203 14.22 -1.06 11.07
N ALA A 204 14.11 -2.38 10.97
CA ALA A 204 15.04 -3.29 11.63
C ALA A 204 16.47 -3.16 11.06
N ILE A 205 16.62 -3.01 9.74
CA ILE A 205 17.91 -2.75 9.08
C ILE A 205 18.49 -1.41 9.57
N TYR A 206 17.66 -0.36 9.63
CA TYR A 206 18.07 0.95 10.11
C TYR A 206 18.44 0.94 11.60
N GLU A 207 17.65 0.29 12.46
CA GLU A 207 17.94 0.15 13.88
C GLU A 207 19.19 -0.71 14.15
N MET A 208 19.44 -1.73 13.32
CA MET A 208 20.71 -2.46 13.31
C MET A 208 21.86 -1.54 12.89
N ALA A 209 21.74 -0.83 11.76
CA ALA A 209 22.77 0.08 11.29
C ALA A 209 23.10 1.18 12.32
N VAL A 210 22.09 1.72 12.99
CA VAL A 210 22.25 2.74 14.04
C VAL A 210 22.90 2.15 15.30
N LYS A 211 22.49 0.97 15.76
CA LYS A 211 23.14 0.29 16.91
C LYS A 211 24.58 -0.11 16.60
N LEU A 212 24.87 -0.50 15.36
CA LEU A 212 26.23 -0.82 14.90
C LEU A 212 27.09 0.44 14.70
N SER A 213 26.47 1.61 14.49
CA SER A 213 27.18 2.88 14.39
C SER A 213 27.58 3.48 15.74
N THR A 214 27.07 2.96 16.85
CA THR A 214 27.41 3.46 18.19
C THR A 214 28.17 2.39 18.97
N THR A 215 29.45 2.68 19.22
CA THR A 215 30.37 2.05 20.19
C THR A 215 31.01 0.69 19.84
N LEU A 216 32.28 0.78 19.40
CA LEU A 216 33.47 -0.01 19.81
C LEU A 216 33.69 -1.47 19.37
N GLU A 217 32.90 -2.10 18.51
CA GLU A 217 33.30 -3.43 17.98
C GLU A 217 33.10 -3.56 16.47
N TYR A 218 33.99 -2.93 15.69
CA TYR A 218 34.10 -3.22 14.24
C TYR A 218 34.32 -4.73 14.00
N GLU A 219 34.94 -5.44 14.95
CA GLU A 219 35.05 -6.90 14.95
C GLU A 219 33.69 -7.60 14.96
N GLN A 220 32.69 -7.11 15.71
CA GLN A 220 31.33 -7.66 15.69
C GLN A 220 30.65 -7.42 14.35
N ILE A 221 30.87 -6.26 13.72
CA ILE A 221 30.30 -5.92 12.42
C ILE A 221 30.91 -6.80 11.33
N LEU A 222 32.23 -6.98 11.34
CA LEU A 222 32.92 -7.90 10.44
C LEU A 222 32.48 -9.34 10.68
N THR A 223 32.33 -9.76 11.94
CA THR A 223 31.85 -11.11 12.26
C THR A 223 30.40 -11.32 11.80
N ALA A 224 29.52 -10.32 11.95
CA ALA A 224 28.15 -10.37 11.43
C ALA A 224 28.12 -10.39 9.89
N ALA A 225 28.95 -9.58 9.24
CA ALA A 225 29.14 -9.55 7.80
C ALA A 225 29.59 -10.92 7.24
N LEU A 226 30.50 -11.60 7.94
CA LEU A 226 30.98 -12.94 7.57
C LEU A 226 29.96 -14.05 7.89
N LYS A 227 29.04 -13.84 8.84
CA LYS A 227 27.95 -14.79 9.17
C LYS A 227 26.75 -14.66 8.22
N ALA A 228 26.52 -13.50 7.62
CA ALA A 228 25.38 -13.27 6.73
C ALA A 228 25.35 -14.23 5.53
N THR A 229 26.50 -14.78 5.13
CA THR A 229 26.60 -15.77 4.06
C THR A 229 25.99 -17.14 4.38
N ASP A 230 25.74 -17.44 5.65
CA ASP A 230 25.12 -18.71 6.08
C ASP A 230 23.64 -18.82 5.68
N GLY A 231 22.93 -17.69 5.63
CA GLY A 231 21.49 -17.65 5.33
C GLY A 231 21.15 -17.52 3.84
N VAL A 232 22.15 -17.25 3.00
CA VAL A 232 21.96 -16.98 1.56
C VAL A 232 21.55 -18.23 0.78
N GLY A 233 21.79 -19.43 1.32
CA GLY A 233 21.36 -20.70 0.73
C GLY A 233 19.89 -21.10 1.01
N LEU A 234 19.09 -20.27 1.67
CA LEU A 234 17.72 -20.63 2.13
C LEU A 234 16.58 -20.01 1.29
N HIS A 235 16.88 -19.20 0.28
CA HIS A 235 15.85 -18.75 -0.68
C HIS A 235 15.78 -19.73 -1.86
N GLU A 236 14.57 -20.21 -2.14
CA GLU A 236 14.21 -21.26 -3.12
C GLU A 236 14.68 -20.99 -4.57
N GLN A 237 15.19 -19.78 -4.85
CA GLN A 237 15.63 -19.33 -6.18
C GLN A 237 17.14 -19.08 -6.30
N VAL A 238 17.90 -19.13 -5.19
CA VAL A 238 19.32 -18.76 -5.16
C VAL A 238 20.18 -20.03 -5.04
N ARG A 239 21.21 -20.18 -5.90
CA ARG A 239 22.09 -21.36 -5.90
C ARG A 239 22.77 -21.52 -4.54
N SER A 240 22.65 -22.70 -3.92
CA SER A 240 23.36 -23.04 -2.68
C SER A 240 24.87 -22.80 -2.83
N LEU A 241 25.46 -22.09 -1.86
CA LEU A 241 26.89 -21.76 -1.82
C LEU A 241 27.77 -22.91 -1.29
N GLY A 242 27.18 -24.03 -0.84
CA GLY A 242 27.91 -25.14 -0.22
C GLY A 242 28.61 -24.72 1.09
N ARG A 243 29.70 -25.40 1.45
CA ARG A 243 30.55 -24.95 2.57
C ARG A 243 31.29 -23.67 2.17
N VAL A 244 30.97 -22.57 2.85
CA VAL A 244 31.62 -21.27 2.68
C VAL A 244 32.67 -21.05 3.76
N VAL A 245 33.86 -20.63 3.35
CA VAL A 245 34.96 -20.13 4.19
C VAL A 245 35.08 -18.63 3.94
N SER A 246 35.31 -17.85 4.98
CA SER A 246 35.37 -16.41 4.85
C SER A 246 36.37 -15.78 5.82
N ALA A 247 36.95 -14.64 5.45
CA ALA A 247 37.93 -13.94 6.27
C ALA A 247 37.84 -12.44 6.03
N ALA A 248 38.04 -11.65 7.10
CA ALA A 248 38.25 -10.22 7.03
C ALA A 248 39.73 -9.94 7.31
N LEU A 249 40.41 -9.30 6.36
CA LEU A 249 41.80 -8.93 6.46
C LEU A 249 41.90 -7.40 6.47
N LEU A 250 42.50 -6.82 7.51
CA LEU A 250 42.63 -5.37 7.66
C LEU A 250 44.09 -4.95 7.68
N PHE A 251 44.36 -3.75 7.19
CA PHE A 251 45.70 -3.17 7.27
C PHE A 251 46.05 -2.81 8.71
N ARG A 252 47.25 -3.21 9.14
CA ARG A 252 47.85 -2.76 10.39
C ARG A 252 48.51 -1.40 10.19
N ALA A 253 48.30 -0.48 11.13
CA ALA A 253 48.88 0.86 11.07
C ALA A 253 50.42 0.87 11.17
N GLU A 254 51.02 -0.16 11.78
CA GLU A 254 52.47 -0.21 12.07
C GLU A 254 53.32 -0.50 10.82
N ASP A 255 52.88 -1.45 9.97
CA ASP A 255 53.69 -1.97 8.87
C ASP A 255 52.93 -2.10 7.54
N ASN A 256 51.68 -1.61 7.50
CA ASN A 256 50.82 -1.63 6.32
C ASN A 256 50.69 -3.03 5.70
N GLN A 257 50.71 -4.06 6.54
CA GLN A 257 50.42 -5.44 6.16
C GLN A 257 48.99 -5.80 6.53
N LEU A 258 48.39 -6.73 5.80
CA LEU A 258 47.06 -7.28 6.06
C LEU A 258 47.14 -8.37 7.11
N GLN A 259 46.39 -8.21 8.20
CA GLN A 259 46.21 -9.23 9.22
C GLN A 259 44.79 -9.79 9.18
N VAL A 260 44.65 -11.10 9.38
CA VAL A 260 43.34 -11.74 9.60
C VAL A 260 42.78 -11.30 10.95
N VAL A 261 41.73 -10.48 10.93
CA VAL A 261 41.07 -10.00 12.15
C VAL A 261 39.98 -10.97 12.60
N THR A 262 39.19 -11.47 11.65
CA THR A 262 38.14 -12.45 11.93
C THR A 262 37.91 -13.33 10.70
N GLY A 263 37.37 -14.52 10.91
CA GLY A 263 37.13 -15.47 9.83
C GLY A 263 36.34 -16.68 10.26
N ARG A 264 35.75 -17.36 9.27
CA ARG A 264 34.97 -18.59 9.43
C ARG A 264 35.58 -19.68 8.56
N GLY A 265 35.69 -20.88 9.12
CA GLY A 265 36.31 -22.01 8.42
C GLY A 265 37.84 -21.89 8.35
N LEU A 266 38.41 -20.96 9.12
CA LEU A 266 39.84 -20.78 9.28
C LEU A 266 40.41 -21.68 10.38
N THR A 267 41.69 -21.99 10.26
CA THR A 267 42.46 -22.68 11.31
C THR A 267 43.05 -21.67 12.30
N GLN A 268 43.46 -22.12 13.49
CA GLN A 268 44.18 -21.29 14.47
C GLN A 268 45.43 -20.62 13.87
N ARG A 269 46.12 -21.30 12.94
CA ARG A 269 47.30 -20.77 12.26
C ARG A 269 46.97 -19.65 11.27
N ASP A 270 45.76 -19.66 10.70
CA ASP A 270 45.34 -18.63 9.74
C ASP A 270 45.12 -17.27 10.44
N HIS A 271 44.70 -17.27 11.71
CA HIS A 271 44.49 -16.05 12.49
C HIS A 271 45.79 -15.28 12.82
N THR A 272 46.94 -15.94 12.78
CA THR A 272 48.24 -15.30 13.02
C THR A 272 48.96 -14.93 11.72
N LEU A 273 48.36 -15.24 10.57
CA LEU A 273 48.95 -14.95 9.27
C LEU A 273 48.87 -13.46 8.94
N VAL A 274 49.98 -12.94 8.43
CA VAL A 274 50.10 -11.57 7.92
C VAL A 274 50.46 -11.65 6.44
N LEU A 275 49.75 -10.91 5.60
CA LEU A 275 49.89 -10.89 4.16
C LEU A 275 50.29 -9.49 3.68
N PRO A 276 51.19 -9.35 2.70
CA PRO A 276 51.52 -8.04 2.14
C PRO A 276 50.36 -7.37 1.38
N GLY A 277 49.45 -8.14 0.76
CA GLY A 277 48.44 -7.59 -0.13
C GLY A 277 49.01 -7.03 -1.43
N THR A 278 50.20 -7.49 -1.82
CA THR A 278 50.98 -6.98 -2.96
C THR A 278 51.02 -7.94 -4.15
N SER A 279 50.37 -9.09 -4.04
CA SER A 279 50.23 -10.05 -5.13
C SER A 279 48.87 -10.74 -5.13
N GLY A 280 48.53 -11.36 -6.27
CA GLY A 280 47.36 -12.22 -6.37
C GLY A 280 46.02 -11.48 -6.45
N ILE A 281 44.97 -12.11 -5.96
CA ILE A 281 43.60 -11.58 -5.97
C ILE A 281 43.43 -10.38 -5.05
N VAL A 282 44.11 -10.38 -3.90
CA VAL A 282 44.03 -9.31 -2.90
C VAL A 282 44.56 -8.00 -3.49
N GLU A 283 45.76 -8.03 -4.07
CA GLU A 283 46.35 -6.86 -4.74
C GLU A 283 45.43 -6.30 -5.83
N LYS A 284 44.86 -7.18 -6.67
CA LYS A 284 43.94 -6.76 -7.74
C LYS A 284 42.69 -6.08 -7.19
N ALA A 285 42.06 -6.65 -6.17
CA ALA A 285 40.88 -6.08 -5.55
C ALA A 285 41.16 -4.70 -4.94
N LEU A 286 42.32 -4.56 -4.29
CA LEU A 286 42.76 -3.30 -3.69
C LEU A 286 43.06 -2.22 -4.75
N LYS A 287 43.75 -2.58 -5.83
CA LYS A 287 44.08 -1.65 -6.92
C LYS A 287 42.86 -1.24 -7.73
N GLU A 288 42.00 -2.20 -8.08
CA GLU A 288 40.85 -1.96 -8.94
C GLU A 288 39.64 -1.39 -8.17
N ALA A 289 39.65 -1.45 -6.83
CA ALA A 289 38.56 -1.00 -5.95
C ALA A 289 37.18 -1.58 -6.31
N ARG A 290 37.17 -2.81 -6.83
CA ARG A 290 35.98 -3.57 -7.19
C ARG A 290 36.14 -5.04 -6.79
N PRO A 291 35.04 -5.80 -6.66
CA PRO A 291 35.13 -7.23 -6.39
C PRO A 291 35.92 -7.96 -7.48
N VAL A 292 36.83 -8.84 -7.07
CA VAL A 292 37.62 -9.68 -7.97
C VAL A 292 37.34 -11.15 -7.68
N PHE A 293 37.34 -11.97 -8.73
CA PHE A 293 37.07 -13.41 -8.64
C PHE A 293 38.31 -14.23 -8.96
N ALA A 294 38.47 -15.35 -8.27
CA ALA A 294 39.48 -16.36 -8.59
C ALA A 294 38.91 -17.77 -8.43
N LYS A 295 39.54 -18.74 -9.09
CA LYS A 295 39.07 -20.14 -9.06
C LYS A 295 39.62 -20.93 -7.88
N ARG A 296 40.89 -20.77 -7.49
CA ARG A 296 41.49 -21.56 -6.42
C ARG A 296 42.50 -20.75 -5.62
N ALA A 297 42.42 -20.83 -4.30
CA ALA A 297 43.38 -20.17 -3.41
C ALA A 297 44.78 -20.79 -3.54
N THR A 298 44.87 -22.09 -3.84
CA THR A 298 46.13 -22.81 -4.07
C THR A 298 46.99 -22.28 -5.21
N LYS A 299 46.40 -21.52 -6.14
CA LYS A 299 47.13 -20.90 -7.25
C LYS A 299 47.45 -19.43 -7.00
N ASP A 300 46.96 -18.88 -5.89
CA ASP A 300 47.19 -17.49 -5.53
C ASP A 300 48.50 -17.36 -4.73
N PRO A 301 49.39 -16.40 -5.07
CA PRO A 301 50.67 -16.24 -4.38
C PRO A 301 50.57 -16.02 -2.88
N GLU A 302 49.49 -15.36 -2.41
CA GLU A 302 49.30 -15.03 -0.98
C GLU A 302 48.27 -15.94 -0.32
N LEU A 303 47.13 -16.21 -0.97
CA LEU A 303 46.06 -17.01 -0.35
C LEU A 303 46.41 -18.50 -0.23
N GLN A 304 47.43 -19.00 -0.93
CA GLN A 304 47.92 -20.37 -0.77
C GLN A 304 48.46 -20.66 0.65
N TYR A 305 48.71 -19.65 1.48
CA TYR A 305 49.16 -19.83 2.85
C TYR A 305 48.01 -19.93 3.86
N LEU A 306 46.78 -19.58 3.45
CA LEU A 306 45.59 -19.75 4.29
C LEU A 306 45.08 -21.20 4.17
N ALA A 307 45.24 -21.97 5.24
CA ALA A 307 44.85 -23.37 5.28
C ALA A 307 43.34 -23.55 5.09
N GLY A 308 42.53 -22.66 5.68
CA GLY A 308 41.07 -22.70 5.52
C GLY A 308 40.58 -22.55 4.07
N PHE A 309 41.36 -21.92 3.18
CA PHE A 309 40.95 -21.67 1.80
C PHE A 309 41.45 -22.73 0.80
N GLN A 310 42.21 -23.74 1.21
CA GLN A 310 42.85 -24.72 0.30
C GLN A 310 41.84 -25.51 -0.54
N ASP A 311 40.69 -25.86 0.04
CA ASP A 311 39.65 -26.67 -0.61
C ASP A 311 38.71 -25.84 -1.52
N THR A 312 38.93 -24.53 -1.61
CA THR A 312 38.04 -23.62 -2.36
C THR A 312 38.22 -23.76 -3.87
N ARG A 313 37.09 -23.81 -4.58
CA ARG A 313 36.99 -23.87 -6.05
C ARG A 313 36.35 -22.61 -6.66
N SER A 314 35.95 -21.66 -5.82
CA SER A 314 35.55 -20.32 -6.20
C SER A 314 35.90 -19.35 -5.07
N LEU A 315 36.36 -18.16 -5.42
CA LEU A 315 36.76 -17.10 -4.50
C LEU A 315 36.20 -15.77 -4.99
N VAL A 316 35.77 -14.94 -4.05
CA VAL A 316 35.52 -13.52 -4.28
C VAL A 316 36.24 -12.70 -3.21
N CYS A 317 36.93 -11.65 -3.66
CA CYS A 317 37.61 -10.69 -2.81
C CYS A 317 36.95 -9.33 -2.97
N ILE A 318 36.49 -8.75 -1.87
CA ILE A 318 35.75 -7.48 -1.83
C ILE A 318 36.61 -6.46 -1.08
N PRO A 319 37.02 -5.36 -1.73
CA PRO A 319 37.82 -4.34 -1.08
C PRO A 319 36.99 -3.53 -0.08
N LEU A 320 37.58 -3.21 1.06
CA LEU A 320 37.02 -2.31 2.08
C LEU A 320 37.67 -0.94 1.94
N ARG A 321 37.03 -0.04 1.19
CA ARG A 321 37.61 1.25 0.79
C ARG A 321 36.60 2.38 0.91
N ALA A 322 36.99 3.48 1.57
CA ALA A 322 36.23 4.73 1.60
C ALA A 322 37.04 5.86 0.94
N GLY A 323 36.58 6.33 -0.22
CA GLY A 323 37.27 7.38 -0.97
C GLY A 323 38.68 6.95 -1.41
N PHE A 324 39.72 7.57 -0.85
CA PHE A 324 41.12 7.22 -1.10
C PHE A 324 41.74 6.32 -0.02
N GLU A 325 41.03 6.09 1.09
CA GLU A 325 41.49 5.25 2.18
C GLU A 325 41.04 3.80 1.99
N THR A 326 41.98 2.89 2.11
CA THR A 326 41.77 1.45 1.99
C THR A 326 42.02 0.82 3.36
N TYR A 327 40.99 0.18 3.92
CA TYR A 327 41.07 -0.46 5.23
C TYR A 327 41.43 -1.95 5.16
N GLY A 328 41.17 -2.60 4.03
CA GLY A 328 41.50 -4.02 3.84
C GLY A 328 40.62 -4.72 2.81
N VAL A 329 40.37 -6.01 3.02
CA VAL A 329 39.52 -6.85 2.14
C VAL A 329 38.66 -7.83 2.94
N LEU A 330 37.51 -8.19 2.38
CA LEU A 330 36.76 -9.38 2.74
C LEU A 330 37.00 -10.47 1.70
N LEU A 331 37.34 -11.67 2.17
CA LEU A 331 37.51 -12.85 1.34
C LEU A 331 36.39 -13.84 1.61
N TYR A 332 35.83 -14.38 0.55
CA TYR A 332 34.87 -15.47 0.60
C TYR A 332 35.29 -16.56 -0.37
N GLY A 333 35.22 -17.80 0.09
CA GLY A 333 35.59 -18.99 -0.67
C GLY A 333 34.52 -20.07 -0.54
N SER A 334 34.26 -20.77 -1.64
CA SER A 334 33.32 -21.88 -1.69
C SER A 334 34.01 -23.11 -2.26
N GLU A 335 33.66 -24.28 -1.76
CA GLU A 335 34.09 -25.58 -2.31
C GLU A 335 33.44 -25.88 -3.68
N LEU A 336 32.36 -25.19 -4.02
CA LEU A 336 31.67 -25.33 -5.29
C LEU A 336 32.32 -24.42 -6.36
N PRO A 337 32.51 -24.91 -7.60
CA PRO A 337 32.92 -24.06 -8.71
C PRO A 337 31.82 -23.06 -9.06
N ASP A 338 32.19 -21.83 -9.42
CA ASP A 338 31.27 -20.77 -9.88
C ASP A 338 30.07 -20.52 -8.93
N ALA A 339 30.32 -20.60 -7.61
CA ALA A 339 29.29 -20.51 -6.58
C ALA A 339 28.67 -19.11 -6.42
N PHE A 340 29.46 -18.05 -6.63
CA PHE A 340 29.02 -16.67 -6.42
C PHE A 340 28.33 -16.14 -7.68
N SER A 341 27.01 -15.88 -7.60
CA SER A 341 26.23 -15.21 -8.63
C SER A 341 26.36 -13.69 -8.51
N GLU A 342 25.85 -12.95 -9.47
CA GLU A 342 25.81 -11.48 -9.42
C GLU A 342 25.04 -10.97 -8.19
N GLU A 343 23.88 -11.56 -7.88
CA GLU A 343 23.10 -11.23 -6.69
C GLU A 343 23.86 -11.49 -5.37
N HIS A 344 24.64 -12.59 -5.31
CA HIS A 344 25.52 -12.84 -4.15
C HIS A 344 26.55 -11.72 -4.01
N VAL A 345 27.14 -11.29 -5.12
CA VAL A 345 28.21 -10.28 -5.12
C VAL A 345 27.67 -8.93 -4.73
N ASP A 346 26.48 -8.55 -5.21
CA ASP A 346 25.81 -7.31 -4.82
C ASP A 346 25.51 -7.27 -3.33
N LEU A 347 25.00 -8.37 -2.77
CA LEU A 347 24.76 -8.49 -1.33
C LEU A 347 26.06 -8.37 -0.52
N LEU A 348 27.09 -9.12 -0.92
CA LEU A 348 28.40 -9.09 -0.24
C LEU A 348 29.07 -7.72 -0.36
N MET A 349 28.90 -7.02 -1.49
CA MET A 349 29.38 -5.66 -1.69
C MET A 349 28.63 -4.68 -0.77
N ALA A 350 27.31 -4.78 -0.67
CA ALA A 350 26.52 -3.96 0.25
C ALA A 350 26.96 -4.16 1.71
N ILE A 351 27.26 -5.40 2.10
CA ILE A 351 27.82 -5.73 3.41
C ILE A 351 29.22 -5.10 3.58
N GLY A 352 30.09 -5.22 2.56
CA GLY A 352 31.42 -4.62 2.56
C GLY A 352 31.41 -3.10 2.71
N ILE A 353 30.44 -2.42 2.08
CA ILE A 353 30.25 -0.98 2.23
C ILE A 353 29.90 -0.62 3.68
N GLN A 354 28.98 -1.35 4.32
CA GLN A 354 28.62 -1.11 5.72
C GLN A 354 29.80 -1.37 6.66
N ALA A 355 30.55 -2.45 6.42
CA ALA A 355 31.77 -2.74 7.18
C ALA A 355 32.82 -1.63 7.02
N THR A 356 32.98 -1.09 5.81
CA THR A 356 33.87 0.03 5.53
C THR A 356 33.48 1.28 6.31
N VAL A 357 32.18 1.63 6.34
CA VAL A 357 31.68 2.78 7.12
C VAL A 357 31.98 2.61 8.61
N ALA A 358 31.78 1.40 9.14
CA ALA A 358 32.09 1.09 10.52
C ALA A 358 33.60 1.21 10.83
N LEU A 359 34.46 0.73 9.93
CA LEU A 359 35.91 0.85 10.04
C LEU A 359 36.37 2.30 9.98
N GLN A 360 35.82 3.09 9.07
CA GLN A 360 36.09 4.53 8.97
C GLN A 360 35.70 5.25 10.27
N ASN A 361 34.52 4.94 10.82
CA ASN A 361 34.06 5.51 12.08
C ASN A 361 34.97 5.11 13.26
N ALA A 362 35.42 3.85 13.31
CA ALA A 362 36.33 3.36 14.34
C ALA A 362 37.71 4.02 14.23
N ALA A 363 38.25 4.16 13.02
CA ALA A 363 39.52 4.84 12.77
C ALA A 363 39.46 6.32 13.19
N LEU A 364 38.39 7.03 12.82
CA LEU A 364 38.18 8.42 13.21
C LEU A 364 38.04 8.56 14.74
N TYR A 365 37.28 7.67 15.38
CA TYR A 365 37.11 7.68 16.83
C TYR A 365 38.44 7.45 17.57
N ASN A 366 39.23 6.48 17.12
CA ASN A 366 40.55 6.20 17.71
C ASN A 366 41.49 7.39 17.55
N SER A 367 41.54 8.02 16.37
CA SER A 367 42.32 9.23 16.14
C SER A 367 41.90 10.39 17.07
N LEU A 368 40.59 10.58 17.27
CA LEU A 368 40.09 11.59 18.21
C LEU A 368 40.47 11.27 19.67
N MET A 369 40.46 10.00 20.07
CA MET A 369 40.87 9.59 21.41
C MET A 369 42.37 9.76 21.64
N ASP A 370 43.20 9.43 20.65
CA ASP A 370 44.65 9.61 20.71
C ASP A 370 45.01 11.09 20.83
N GLU A 371 44.38 11.95 20.03
CA GLU A 371 44.59 13.40 20.11
C GLU A 371 44.12 13.97 21.45
N ARG A 372 42.96 13.51 21.96
CA ARG A 372 42.48 13.87 23.30
C ARG A 372 43.50 13.48 24.38
N ASN A 373 44.02 12.26 24.33
CA ASN A 373 45.01 11.77 25.30
C ASN A 373 46.30 12.60 25.24
N ARG A 374 46.74 12.98 24.04
CA ARG A 374 47.89 13.85 23.82
C ARG A 374 47.68 15.23 24.45
N ILE A 375 46.52 15.86 24.24
CA ILE A 375 46.18 17.16 24.83
C ILE A 375 46.20 17.07 26.37
N ILE A 376 45.59 16.03 26.95
CA ILE A 376 45.58 15.80 28.40
C ILE A 376 47.01 15.66 28.94
N GLN A 377 47.89 14.94 28.23
CA GLN A 377 49.29 14.81 28.63
C GLN A 377 50.03 16.14 28.61
N VAL A 378 49.83 16.96 27.57
CA VAL A 378 50.45 18.29 27.46
C VAL A 378 49.94 19.21 28.57
N GLU A 379 48.63 19.28 28.81
CA GLU A 379 48.04 20.09 29.89
C GLU A 379 48.60 19.69 31.26
N LYS A 380 48.72 18.38 31.52
CA LYS A 380 49.31 17.87 32.76
C LYS A 380 50.77 18.31 32.92
N GLN A 381 51.57 18.22 31.85
CA GLN A 381 52.96 18.66 31.89
C GLN A 381 53.10 20.16 32.16
N GLU A 382 52.23 21.00 31.60
CA GLU A 382 52.21 22.43 31.87
C GLU A 382 51.81 22.74 33.31
N ARG A 383 50.80 22.06 33.85
CA ARG A 383 50.41 22.20 35.27
C ARG A 383 51.53 21.78 36.22
N ASP A 384 52.20 20.65 35.94
CA ASP A 384 53.31 20.15 36.75
C ASP A 384 54.54 21.07 36.65
N LYS A 385 54.72 21.78 35.53
CA LYS A 385 55.76 22.81 35.39
C LYS A 385 55.42 24.07 36.18
N LEU A 386 54.20 24.60 36.05
CA LEU A 386 53.74 25.78 36.77
C LEU A 386 53.76 25.57 38.30
N ALA A 387 53.38 24.37 38.76
CA ALA A 387 53.44 24.02 40.18
C ALA A 387 54.89 24.02 40.72
N ARG A 388 55.87 23.57 39.92
CA ARG A 388 57.30 23.65 40.27
C ARG A 388 57.79 25.10 40.30
N ASP A 389 57.50 25.87 39.26
CA ASP A 389 57.91 27.28 39.16
C ASP A 389 57.30 28.15 40.30
N LEU A 390 56.09 27.83 40.77
CA LEU A 390 55.44 28.50 41.90
C LEU A 390 55.99 28.06 43.26
N HIS A 391 56.40 26.80 43.40
CA HIS A 391 57.03 26.27 44.62
C HIS A 391 58.44 26.84 44.82
N ASP A 392 59.18 27.10 43.74
CA ASP A 392 60.54 27.65 43.77
C ASP A 392 60.57 29.20 43.77
N GLY A 393 59.43 29.84 44.07
CA GLY A 393 59.34 31.30 44.20
C GLY A 393 60.36 31.85 45.22
N PRO A 394 60.90 33.06 45.01
CA PRO A 394 62.05 33.54 45.76
C PRO A 394 61.70 33.64 47.25
N THR A 395 62.34 32.80 48.06
CA THR A 395 62.52 33.03 49.49
C THR A 395 63.44 34.24 49.65
N GLN A 396 62.86 35.45 49.60
CA GLN A 396 63.51 36.68 50.03
C GLN A 396 62.84 37.24 51.27
#